data_AF-A0A1H2V1L0-F1
#
_entry.id   AF-A0A1H2V1L0-F1
#
_cell.length_a   1.000
_cell.length_b   1.000
_cell.length_c   1.000
_cell.angle_alpha   90.00
_cell.angle_beta   90.00
_cell.angle_gamma   90.00
#
_symmetry.space_group_name_H-M   'P 1'
#
loop_
_entity.id
_entity.type
_entity.pdbx_description
1 polymer ?
#
loop_
_entity_poly.entity_id
_entity_poly.type
_entity_poly.pdbx_seq_one_letter_code
_entity_poly.pdbx_strand_id
1 'polypeptide(L)'
;MMIGLVISSLSILAMLSLYRNLVHQAADSIVHSNLDGQVAAGLLTAQIELQSAGFGIPSAAVNQDLMLLAGASLTPGGMLSGTIQNILGSEQEGEAIVWGSNPTRSTYLCSALLAEDGGLILLRAVPCNRAIQFSSVDWLGESVALIAPGTLNASQAVSIKTQVNACWPYGKSFANPAVQVVISAGGSTLNTDTAYAASSYTVCLPNLAPP
;
A
#
# COMPACT_ATOMS: atom_id res chain seq x y z
N MET A 1 4.45 -11.26 64.93
CA MET A 1 3.43 -11.43 63.88
C MET A 1 3.49 -10.37 62.77
N MET A 2 3.32 -9.07 63.05
CA MET A 2 3.09 -8.04 61.99
C MET A 2 4.05 -8.08 60.79
N ILE A 3 5.35 -8.32 61.00
CA ILE A 3 6.35 -8.41 59.93
C ILE A 3 5.97 -9.44 58.85
N GLY A 4 5.39 -10.59 59.23
CA GLY A 4 4.95 -11.61 58.27
C GLY A 4 3.78 -11.14 57.39
N LEU A 5 2.85 -10.35 57.94
CA LEU A 5 1.76 -9.75 57.16
C LEU A 5 2.28 -8.69 56.17
N VAL A 6 3.30 -7.93 56.56
CA VAL A 6 3.94 -6.92 55.69
C VAL A 6 4.71 -7.59 54.53
N ILE A 7 5.42 -8.69 54.80
CA ILE A 7 6.11 -9.45 53.74
C ILE A 7 5.09 -10.08 52.77
N SER A 8 3.99 -10.63 53.27
CA SER A 8 2.92 -11.19 52.43
C SER A 8 2.14 -10.14 51.62
N SER A 9 1.96 -8.91 52.13
CA SER A 9 1.33 -7.85 51.34
C SER A 9 2.28 -7.31 50.26
N LEU A 10 3.58 -7.19 50.56
CA LEU A 10 4.61 -6.81 49.59
C LEU A 10 4.72 -7.82 48.43
N SER A 11 4.68 -9.12 48.70
CA SER A 11 4.75 -10.14 47.64
C SER A 11 3.52 -10.14 46.74
N ILE A 12 2.33 -9.96 47.30
CA ILE A 12 1.07 -9.81 46.51
C ILE A 12 1.13 -8.55 45.65
N LEU A 13 1.58 -7.41 46.19
CA LEU A 13 1.72 -6.16 45.43
C LEU A 13 2.75 -6.28 44.29
N ALA A 14 3.87 -6.96 44.51
CA ALA A 14 4.87 -7.22 43.46
C ALA A 14 4.32 -8.15 42.37
N MET A 15 3.53 -9.17 42.74
CA MET A 15 2.91 -10.08 41.77
C MET A 15 1.80 -9.39 40.96
N LEU A 16 1.04 -8.49 41.58
CA LEU A 16 0.04 -7.65 40.91
C LEU A 16 0.65 -6.63 39.95
N SER A 17 1.81 -6.03 40.26
CA SER A 17 2.48 -5.10 39.33
C SER A 17 3.07 -5.83 38.13
N LEU A 18 3.67 -7.02 38.33
CA LEU A 18 4.12 -7.90 37.24
C LEU A 18 2.95 -8.34 36.36
N TYR A 19 1.85 -8.82 36.95
CA TYR A 19 0.64 -9.19 36.21
C TYR A 19 0.08 -8.03 35.39
N ARG A 20 -0.04 -6.83 36.00
CA ARG A 20 -0.51 -5.63 35.30
C ARG A 20 0.40 -5.26 34.12
N ASN A 21 1.73 -5.30 34.30
CA ASN A 21 2.67 -4.99 33.22
C ASN A 21 2.60 -5.99 32.07
N LEU A 22 2.48 -7.30 32.38
CA LEU A 22 2.30 -8.35 31.37
C LEU A 22 0.98 -8.18 30.60
N VAL A 23 -0.11 -7.82 31.27
CA VAL A 23 -1.42 -7.58 30.63
C VAL A 23 -1.40 -6.36 29.72
N HIS A 24 -0.74 -5.25 30.11
CA HIS A 24 -0.57 -4.09 29.23
C HIS A 24 0.29 -4.44 28.00
N GLN A 25 1.48 -5.04 28.20
CA GLN A 25 2.34 -5.44 27.09
C GLN A 25 1.66 -6.45 26.14
N ALA A 26 0.84 -7.37 26.65
CA ALA A 26 0.05 -8.27 25.82
C ALA A 26 -1.03 -7.53 25.01
N ALA A 27 -1.72 -6.55 25.60
CA ALA A 27 -2.71 -5.74 24.89
C ALA A 27 -2.06 -4.89 23.77
N ASP A 28 -0.95 -4.21 24.08
CA ASP A 28 -0.20 -3.40 23.12
C ASP A 28 0.33 -4.28 21.97
N SER A 29 0.88 -5.46 22.29
CA SER A 29 1.36 -6.43 21.29
C SER A 29 0.25 -6.92 20.37
N ILE A 30 -0.98 -7.08 20.87
CA ILE A 30 -2.15 -7.46 20.06
C ILE A 30 -2.53 -6.32 19.11
N VAL A 31 -2.55 -5.05 19.56
CA VAL A 31 -2.82 -3.90 18.70
C VAL A 31 -1.76 -3.79 17.59
N HIS A 32 -0.49 -3.89 17.96
CA HIS A 32 0.64 -3.85 17.02
C HIS A 32 0.59 -4.99 15.99
N SER A 33 0.27 -6.22 16.42
CA SER A 33 0.12 -7.37 15.51
C SER A 33 -1.05 -7.22 14.53
N ASN A 34 -2.15 -6.57 14.95
CA ASN A 34 -3.28 -6.27 14.06
C ASN A 34 -2.98 -5.13 13.08
N LEU A 35 -2.13 -4.18 13.45
CA LEU A 35 -1.62 -3.15 12.55
C LEU A 35 -0.73 -3.78 11.46
N ASP A 36 0.30 -4.53 11.86
CA ASP A 36 1.21 -5.18 10.93
C ASP A 36 0.50 -6.20 10.01
N GLY A 37 -0.49 -6.92 10.55
CA GLY A 37 -1.35 -7.82 9.77
C GLY A 37 -2.18 -7.11 8.70
N GLN A 38 -2.76 -5.94 9.01
CA GLN A 38 -3.48 -5.11 8.03
C GLN A 38 -2.54 -4.53 6.98
N VAL A 39 -1.38 -4.01 7.37
CA VAL A 39 -0.38 -3.48 6.44
C VAL A 39 0.10 -4.57 5.47
N ALA A 40 0.47 -5.75 5.97
CA ALA A 40 0.93 -6.85 5.13
C ALA A 40 -0.17 -7.37 4.18
N ALA A 41 -1.41 -7.52 4.67
CA ALA A 41 -2.54 -7.97 3.85
C ALA A 41 -2.94 -6.93 2.79
N GLY A 42 -2.93 -5.64 3.14
CA GLY A 42 -3.25 -4.54 2.23
C GLY A 42 -2.20 -4.40 1.12
N LEU A 43 -0.92 -4.38 1.47
CA LEU A 43 0.18 -4.30 0.49
C LEU A 43 0.23 -5.54 -0.43
N LEU A 44 -0.03 -6.74 0.10
CA LEU A 44 -0.14 -7.96 -0.70
C LEU A 44 -1.33 -7.91 -1.68
N THR A 45 -2.49 -7.41 -1.23
CA THR A 45 -3.67 -7.25 -2.09
C THR A 45 -3.39 -6.24 -3.21
N ALA A 46 -2.76 -5.12 -2.88
CA ALA A 46 -2.31 -4.12 -3.85
C ALA A 46 -1.31 -4.71 -4.88
N GLN A 47 -0.37 -5.55 -4.43
CA GLN A 47 0.56 -6.27 -5.32
C GLN A 47 -0.15 -7.26 -6.25
N ILE A 48 -1.22 -7.93 -5.81
CA ILE A 48 -1.98 -8.87 -6.63
C ILE A 48 -2.78 -8.10 -7.69
N GLU A 49 -3.48 -7.04 -7.31
CA GLU A 49 -4.29 -6.22 -8.22
C GLU A 49 -3.40 -5.52 -9.28
N LEU A 50 -2.22 -5.01 -8.90
CA LEU A 50 -1.26 -4.40 -9.84
C LEU A 50 -0.75 -5.36 -10.92
N GLN A 51 -0.74 -6.68 -10.71
CA GLN A 51 -0.33 -7.65 -11.75
C GLN A 51 -1.29 -7.68 -12.95
N SER A 52 -2.49 -7.10 -12.83
CA SER A 52 -3.42 -6.89 -13.95
C SER A 52 -3.02 -5.73 -14.88
N ALA A 53 -2.05 -4.88 -14.51
CA ALA A 53 -1.63 -3.74 -15.32
C ALA A 53 -1.14 -4.16 -16.72
N GLY A 54 -1.69 -3.50 -17.75
CA GLY A 54 -1.46 -3.81 -19.16
C GLY A 54 -2.08 -5.11 -19.66
N PHE A 55 -2.70 -5.92 -18.79
CA PHE A 55 -3.19 -7.25 -19.18
C PHE A 55 -4.29 -7.15 -20.25
N GLY A 56 -4.09 -7.84 -21.39
CA GLY A 56 -5.06 -7.88 -22.49
C GLY A 56 -5.11 -6.61 -23.37
N ILE A 57 -4.34 -5.57 -23.05
CA ILE A 57 -4.25 -4.34 -23.85
C ILE A 57 -3.17 -4.52 -24.93
N PRO A 58 -3.47 -4.36 -26.23
CA PRO A 58 -2.45 -4.44 -27.27
C PRO A 58 -1.53 -3.23 -27.21
N SER A 59 -0.22 -3.48 -27.13
CA SER A 59 0.83 -2.44 -27.03
C SER A 59 0.64 -1.45 -25.85
N ALA A 60 0.26 -1.98 -24.68
CA ALA A 60 0.06 -1.18 -23.47
C ALA A 60 1.32 -0.36 -23.12
N ALA A 61 1.14 0.95 -22.92
CA ALA A 61 2.25 1.89 -22.80
C ALA A 61 2.30 2.60 -21.44
N VAL A 62 3.51 2.75 -20.91
CA VAL A 62 3.78 3.58 -19.73
C VAL A 62 3.46 5.06 -20.05
N ASN A 63 3.03 5.80 -19.03
CA ASN A 63 2.54 7.20 -19.12
C ASN A 63 1.27 7.37 -19.97
N GLN A 64 0.55 6.28 -20.28
CA GLN A 64 -0.73 6.31 -21.00
C GLN A 64 -1.75 5.30 -20.45
N ASP A 65 -1.29 4.06 -20.23
CA ASP A 65 -2.06 2.94 -19.70
C ASP A 65 -1.56 2.49 -18.30
N LEU A 66 -0.47 3.10 -17.82
CA LEU A 66 0.00 3.14 -16.42
C LEU A 66 0.54 4.55 -16.13
N MET A 67 0.12 5.20 -15.04
CA MET A 67 0.70 6.46 -14.55
C MET A 67 0.82 6.47 -13.03
N LEU A 68 1.83 7.19 -12.55
CA LEU A 68 1.96 7.64 -11.17
C LEU A 68 1.39 9.08 -11.06
N LEU A 69 0.76 9.40 -9.93
CA LEU A 69 0.18 10.70 -9.63
C LEU A 69 0.79 11.25 -8.34
N ALA A 70 1.23 12.51 -8.36
CA ALA A 70 1.69 13.26 -7.20
C ALA A 70 0.65 14.29 -6.73
N GLY A 71 0.57 14.51 -5.42
CA GLY A 71 -0.51 15.29 -4.78
C GLY A 71 -1.89 14.67 -5.02
N ALA A 72 -1.97 13.34 -5.07
CA ALA A 72 -3.21 12.64 -5.40
C ALA A 72 -4.22 12.66 -4.23
N SER A 73 -5.50 12.84 -4.55
CA SER A 73 -6.60 12.79 -3.56
C SER A 73 -7.94 12.50 -4.21
N LEU A 74 -8.86 11.86 -3.46
CA LEU A 74 -10.21 11.55 -3.94
C LEU A 74 -11.15 12.71 -3.64
N THR A 75 -11.75 13.31 -4.69
CA THR A 75 -12.73 14.38 -4.49
C THR A 75 -14.04 13.84 -3.89
N PRO A 76 -14.83 14.65 -3.15
CA PRO A 76 -16.14 14.22 -2.63
C PRO A 76 -17.16 13.79 -3.69
N GLY A 77 -16.92 14.10 -4.96
CA GLY A 77 -17.68 13.64 -6.12
C GLY A 77 -17.08 12.41 -6.82
N GLY A 78 -16.19 11.68 -6.15
CA GLY A 78 -15.66 10.39 -6.62
C GLY A 78 -14.58 10.44 -7.69
N MET A 79 -14.23 11.61 -8.21
CA MET A 79 -13.17 11.77 -9.19
C MET A 79 -11.80 11.79 -8.49
N LEU A 80 -10.84 11.02 -9.02
CA LEU A 80 -9.45 11.01 -8.56
C LEU A 80 -8.72 12.25 -9.11
N SER A 81 -8.14 13.06 -8.23
CA SER A 81 -7.29 14.20 -8.59
C SER A 81 -5.81 13.87 -8.39
N GLY A 82 -4.92 14.65 -9.02
CA GLY A 82 -3.47 14.49 -8.91
C GLY A 82 -2.73 15.03 -10.14
N THR A 83 -1.42 15.26 -9.99
CA THR A 83 -0.52 15.68 -11.08
C THR A 83 0.19 14.45 -11.65
N ILE A 84 0.11 14.21 -12.96
CA ILE A 84 0.79 13.08 -13.59
C ILE A 84 2.31 13.22 -13.43
N GLN A 85 2.94 12.24 -12.79
CA GLN A 85 4.39 12.04 -12.82
C GLN A 85 4.72 11.08 -13.94
N ASN A 86 5.51 11.54 -14.91
CA ASN A 86 5.99 10.69 -15.99
C ASN A 86 7.04 9.72 -15.43
N ILE A 87 6.74 8.43 -15.50
CA ILE A 87 7.67 7.34 -15.17
C ILE A 87 8.78 7.38 -16.24
N LEU A 88 9.99 7.75 -15.84
CA LEU A 88 11.11 8.10 -16.74
C LEU A 88 12.43 7.50 -16.25
N GLY A 89 12.61 6.19 -16.42
CA GLY A 89 13.85 5.45 -16.14
C GLY A 89 14.20 5.37 -14.65
N SER A 90 14.64 6.49 -14.11
CA SER A 90 14.82 6.81 -12.69
C SER A 90 13.62 6.48 -11.81
N GLU A 91 13.86 6.42 -10.49
CA GLU A 91 12.79 6.32 -9.49
C GLU A 91 11.95 7.61 -9.45
N GLN A 92 10.63 7.45 -9.49
CA GLN A 92 9.62 8.49 -9.33
C GLN A 92 8.67 8.08 -8.19
N GLU A 93 8.19 9.04 -7.40
CA GLU A 93 7.35 8.81 -6.21
C GLU A 93 6.06 9.62 -6.29
N GLY A 94 4.98 9.07 -5.73
CA GLY A 94 3.66 9.70 -5.69
C GLY A 94 2.68 8.93 -4.81
N GLU A 95 1.53 9.52 -4.56
CA GLU A 95 0.52 9.02 -3.62
C GLU A 95 -0.54 8.14 -4.31
N ALA A 96 -0.68 8.18 -5.64
CA ALA A 96 -1.56 7.25 -6.36
C ALA A 96 -0.95 6.68 -7.63
N ILE A 97 -1.33 5.45 -7.99
CA ILE A 97 -0.97 4.80 -9.24
C ILE A 97 -2.23 4.28 -9.93
N VAL A 98 -2.40 4.62 -11.21
CA VAL A 98 -3.56 4.25 -12.05
C VAL A 98 -3.10 3.36 -13.19
N TRP A 99 -3.80 2.26 -13.43
CA TRP A 99 -3.49 1.33 -14.51
C TRP A 99 -4.72 0.87 -15.29
N GLY A 100 -4.50 0.51 -16.55
CA GLY A 100 -5.46 -0.16 -17.40
C GLY A 100 -5.35 -1.68 -17.35
N SER A 101 -6.48 -2.34 -17.55
CA SER A 101 -6.56 -3.74 -17.97
C SER A 101 -7.70 -3.92 -18.99
N ASN A 102 -7.64 -4.98 -19.79
CA ASN A 102 -8.74 -5.40 -20.68
C ASN A 102 -8.87 -6.93 -20.63
N PRO A 103 -9.31 -7.51 -19.49
CA PRO A 103 -9.25 -8.95 -19.23
C PRO A 103 -10.16 -9.76 -20.16
N THR A 104 -11.26 -9.19 -20.64
CA THR A 104 -12.19 -9.81 -21.60
C THR A 104 -11.79 -9.60 -23.06
N ARG A 105 -10.78 -8.76 -23.32
CA ARG A 105 -10.43 -8.20 -24.65
C ARG A 105 -11.53 -7.35 -25.32
N SER A 106 -12.65 -7.10 -24.64
CA SER A 106 -13.78 -6.30 -25.14
C SER A 106 -13.86 -4.90 -24.54
N THR A 107 -13.34 -4.70 -23.34
CA THR A 107 -13.69 -3.57 -22.48
C THR A 107 -12.45 -3.16 -21.68
N TYR A 108 -11.96 -1.95 -21.92
CA TYR A 108 -10.89 -1.37 -21.11
C TYR A 108 -11.46 -0.95 -19.74
N LEU A 109 -10.76 -1.32 -18.68
CA LEU A 109 -11.08 -1.03 -17.29
C LEU A 109 -9.90 -0.31 -16.64
N CYS A 110 -10.18 0.77 -15.90
CA CYS A 110 -9.22 1.47 -15.06
C CYS A 110 -9.33 0.94 -13.63
N SER A 111 -8.19 0.62 -13.02
CA SER A 111 -8.05 0.42 -11.57
C SER A 111 -7.02 1.41 -11.03
N ALA A 112 -7.10 1.75 -9.75
CA ALA A 112 -6.12 2.60 -9.10
C ALA A 112 -5.87 2.21 -7.63
N LEU A 113 -4.71 2.60 -7.13
CA LEU A 113 -4.38 2.60 -5.70
C LEU A 113 -4.10 4.03 -5.29
N LEU A 114 -4.66 4.46 -4.15
CA LEU A 114 -4.50 5.79 -3.57
C LEU A 114 -4.06 5.67 -2.11
N ALA A 115 -2.92 6.25 -1.78
CA ALA A 115 -2.46 6.51 -0.41
C ALA A 115 -2.99 7.88 0.03
N GLU A 116 -3.91 7.89 0.99
CA GLU A 116 -4.58 9.11 1.47
C GLU A 116 -4.82 8.97 2.98
N ASP A 117 -4.60 10.04 3.75
CA ASP A 117 -4.73 10.10 5.21
C ASP A 117 -4.09 8.92 6.00
N GLY A 118 -2.96 8.38 5.52
CA GLY A 118 -2.31 7.23 6.15
C GLY A 118 -3.07 5.89 6.01
N GLY A 119 -4.01 5.83 5.07
CA GLY A 119 -4.60 4.58 4.57
C GLY A 119 -4.04 4.18 3.20
N LEU A 120 -4.61 3.10 2.65
CA LEU A 120 -4.42 2.67 1.26
C LEU A 120 -5.76 2.22 0.73
N ILE A 121 -6.24 2.87 -0.33
CA ILE A 121 -7.54 2.63 -0.95
C ILE A 121 -7.33 2.02 -2.33
N LEU A 122 -7.94 0.86 -2.58
CA LEU A 122 -8.09 0.27 -3.91
C LEU A 122 -9.36 0.84 -4.54
N LEU A 123 -9.21 1.56 -5.63
CA LEU A 123 -10.31 1.94 -6.51
C LEU A 123 -10.39 0.86 -7.60
N ARG A 124 -11.42 0.02 -7.55
CA ARG A 124 -11.51 -1.18 -8.41
C ARG A 124 -11.78 -0.85 -9.88
N ALA A 125 -11.73 -1.90 -10.70
CA ALA A 125 -11.87 -1.89 -12.14
C ALA A 125 -13.20 -1.26 -12.65
N VAL A 126 -13.15 0.02 -13.03
CA VAL A 126 -14.26 0.80 -13.60
C VAL A 126 -14.07 1.04 -15.11
N PRO A 127 -15.15 1.05 -15.94
CA PRO A 127 -15.02 1.29 -17.37
C PRO A 127 -14.44 2.67 -17.71
N CYS A 128 -13.39 2.69 -18.53
CA CYS A 128 -12.74 3.91 -19.03
C CYS A 128 -12.12 3.63 -20.41
N ASN A 129 -11.78 4.65 -21.21
CA ASN A 129 -11.15 4.39 -22.51
C ASN A 129 -9.63 4.21 -22.38
N ARG A 130 -8.98 4.93 -21.46
CA ARG A 130 -7.55 4.87 -21.12
C ARG A 130 -7.31 5.31 -19.68
N ALA A 131 -6.21 4.86 -19.07
CA ALA A 131 -5.84 5.24 -17.70
C ALA A 131 -5.62 6.75 -17.53
N ILE A 132 -5.16 7.46 -18.58
CA ILE A 132 -4.93 8.92 -18.53
C ILE A 132 -6.20 9.76 -18.32
N GLN A 133 -7.38 9.13 -18.41
CA GLN A 133 -8.68 9.77 -18.15
C GLN A 133 -9.15 9.67 -16.70
N PHE A 134 -8.29 9.24 -15.76
CA PHE A 134 -8.60 8.97 -14.34
C PHE A 134 -9.43 10.05 -13.62
N SER A 135 -9.23 11.32 -13.96
CA SER A 135 -9.90 12.48 -13.36
C SER A 135 -11.29 12.78 -13.94
N SER A 136 -11.72 12.01 -14.95
CA SER A 136 -13.06 12.05 -15.56
C SER A 136 -13.89 10.79 -15.28
N VAL A 137 -13.36 9.90 -14.44
CA VAL A 137 -13.99 8.65 -14.02
C VAL A 137 -14.49 8.81 -12.58
N ASP A 138 -15.70 8.31 -12.31
CA ASP A 138 -16.23 8.20 -10.95
C ASP A 138 -15.82 6.86 -10.34
N TRP A 139 -15.18 6.93 -9.16
CA TRP A 139 -14.65 5.80 -8.42
C TRP A 139 -15.46 5.47 -7.15
N LEU A 140 -16.53 6.23 -6.82
CA LEU A 140 -17.30 6.08 -5.57
C LEU A 140 -17.96 4.71 -5.40
N GLY A 141 -18.43 4.11 -6.48
CA GLY A 141 -19.23 2.88 -6.41
C GLY A 141 -18.46 1.63 -5.97
N GLU A 142 -17.14 1.62 -6.14
CA GLU A 142 -16.31 0.40 -6.11
C GLU A 142 -14.95 0.62 -5.42
N SER A 143 -14.89 1.54 -4.45
CA SER A 143 -13.68 1.78 -3.62
C SER A 143 -13.62 0.86 -2.39
N VAL A 144 -12.44 0.33 -2.06
CA VAL A 144 -12.20 -0.53 -0.89
C VAL A 144 -10.92 -0.08 -0.17
N ALA A 145 -11.03 0.28 1.12
CA ALA A 145 -9.86 0.49 1.97
C ALA A 145 -9.14 -0.84 2.23
N LEU A 146 -7.90 -0.95 1.74
CA LEU A 146 -6.97 -2.04 2.02
C LEU A 146 -6.23 -1.82 3.36
N ILE A 147 -5.96 -0.56 3.68
CA ILE A 147 -5.53 -0.08 5.00
C ILE A 147 -6.45 1.11 5.32
N ALA A 148 -7.10 1.12 6.48
CA ALA A 148 -8.07 2.16 6.82
C ALA A 148 -7.40 3.55 6.98
N PRO A 149 -8.04 4.65 6.56
CA PRO A 149 -7.50 6.00 6.78
C PRO A 149 -7.36 6.28 8.29
N GLY A 150 -6.34 7.05 8.65
CA GLY A 150 -5.94 7.34 10.03
C GLY A 150 -5.20 6.19 10.75
N THR A 151 -4.92 5.07 10.07
CA THR A 151 -4.21 3.91 10.67
C THR A 151 -2.70 4.14 10.80
N LEU A 152 -2.09 4.81 9.82
CA LEU A 152 -0.64 5.05 9.77
C LEU A 152 -0.32 6.53 10.02
N ASN A 153 0.69 6.78 10.84
CA ASN A 153 1.22 8.13 11.05
C ASN A 153 2.01 8.61 9.82
N ALA A 154 2.33 9.91 9.74
CA ALA A 154 3.10 10.48 8.63
C ALA A 154 4.48 9.81 8.41
N SER A 155 5.12 9.25 9.46
CA SER A 155 6.36 8.47 9.38
C SER A 155 6.17 6.98 9.08
N GLN A 156 4.93 6.53 8.90
CA GLN A 156 4.52 5.19 8.49
C GLN A 156 3.73 5.20 7.16
N ALA A 157 3.46 6.38 6.61
CA ALA A 157 2.58 6.58 5.47
C ALA A 157 2.98 5.74 4.24
N VAL A 158 1.99 5.42 3.41
CA VAL A 158 2.18 4.56 2.25
C VAL A 158 2.85 5.35 1.12
N SER A 159 4.01 4.89 0.68
CA SER A 159 4.77 5.44 -0.44
C SER A 159 4.59 4.53 -1.67
N ILE A 160 4.26 5.11 -2.81
CA ILE A 160 4.21 4.40 -4.10
C ILE A 160 5.31 4.95 -5.00
N LYS A 161 6.31 4.09 -5.27
CA LYS A 161 7.46 4.39 -6.12
C LYS A 161 7.39 3.59 -7.41
N THR A 162 7.88 4.16 -8.50
CA THR A 162 8.02 3.48 -9.79
C THR A 162 9.41 3.71 -10.36
N GLN A 163 10.01 2.69 -10.99
CA GLN A 163 11.31 2.78 -11.66
C GLN A 163 11.34 1.82 -12.86
N VAL A 164 12.20 2.07 -13.84
CA VAL A 164 12.44 1.13 -14.96
C VAL A 164 13.73 0.37 -14.67
N ASN A 165 13.62 -0.93 -14.41
CA ASN A 165 14.74 -1.74 -13.94
C ASN A 165 14.69 -3.16 -14.53
N ALA A 166 15.76 -3.92 -14.41
CA ALA A 166 15.86 -5.32 -14.84
C ALA A 166 15.08 -6.23 -13.86
N CYS A 167 13.75 -6.12 -13.86
CA CYS A 167 12.87 -6.63 -12.82
C CYS A 167 11.79 -7.55 -13.42
N TRP A 168 11.60 -8.73 -12.83
CA TRP A 168 10.89 -9.83 -13.48
C TRP A 168 9.75 -10.45 -12.65
N PRO A 169 8.72 -11.06 -13.30
CA PRO A 169 7.55 -11.59 -12.60
C PRO A 169 7.89 -12.71 -11.61
N TYR A 170 7.09 -12.82 -10.55
CA TYR A 170 7.29 -13.83 -9.51
C TYR A 170 7.35 -15.25 -10.11
N GLY A 171 8.38 -16.01 -9.73
CA GLY A 171 8.61 -17.36 -10.25
C GLY A 171 9.21 -17.45 -11.66
N LYS A 172 9.83 -16.38 -12.19
CA LYS A 172 10.54 -16.38 -13.48
C LYS A 172 11.98 -15.86 -13.33
N SER A 173 12.92 -16.39 -14.13
CA SER A 173 14.37 -16.12 -14.03
C SER A 173 15.00 -15.37 -15.23
N PHE A 174 14.23 -15.14 -16.30
CA PHE A 174 14.50 -14.22 -17.44
C PHE A 174 13.45 -12.97 -17.95
N ALA A 175 14.63 -12.25 -18.28
CA ALA A 175 15.28 -11.00 -17.77
C ALA A 175 15.34 -9.90 -18.85
N ASN A 176 14.99 -8.66 -18.49
CA ASN A 176 14.61 -7.56 -19.40
C ASN A 176 14.36 -6.27 -18.57
N PRO A 177 14.51 -5.06 -19.13
CA PRO A 177 13.94 -3.86 -18.53
C PRO A 177 12.40 -3.94 -18.53
N ALA A 178 11.79 -3.66 -17.38
CA ALA A 178 10.35 -3.55 -17.19
C ALA A 178 10.04 -2.45 -16.17
N VAL A 179 8.78 -2.02 -16.05
CA VAL A 179 8.39 -1.14 -14.94
C VAL A 179 8.28 -1.96 -13.66
N GLN A 180 9.01 -1.50 -12.66
CA GLN A 180 8.94 -1.93 -11.28
C GLN A 180 8.10 -0.92 -10.49
N VAL A 181 7.04 -1.40 -9.83
CA VAL A 181 6.31 -0.63 -8.83
C VAL A 181 6.75 -1.14 -7.45
N VAL A 182 7.09 -0.24 -6.55
CA VAL A 182 7.42 -0.55 -5.16
C VAL A 182 6.44 0.20 -4.28
N ILE A 183 5.61 -0.54 -3.54
CA ILE A 183 4.76 0.02 -2.49
C ILE A 183 5.43 -0.26 -1.15
N SER A 184 5.55 0.74 -0.28
CA SER A 184 6.02 0.56 1.08
C SER A 184 5.13 1.27 2.10
N ALA A 185 5.08 0.73 3.32
CA ALA A 185 4.40 1.34 4.47
C ALA A 185 5.10 0.94 5.78
N GLY A 186 5.04 1.81 6.79
CA GLY A 186 5.63 1.55 8.10
C GLY A 186 4.81 0.57 8.94
N GLY A 187 5.47 -0.44 9.51
CA GLY A 187 4.86 -1.31 10.52
C GLY A 187 4.83 -0.69 11.93
N SER A 188 4.50 -1.51 12.92
CA SER A 188 4.42 -1.13 14.33
C SER A 188 5.78 -0.97 15.04
N THR A 189 6.84 -1.48 14.43
CA THR A 189 8.19 -1.56 15.03
C THR A 189 9.07 -0.39 14.58
N LEU A 190 9.84 0.18 15.51
CA LEU A 190 10.86 1.18 15.20
C LEU A 190 12.16 0.49 14.75
N ASN A 191 12.72 0.98 13.64
CA ASN A 191 14.02 0.56 13.10
C ASN A 191 15.13 1.51 13.57
N THR A 192 14.81 2.80 13.70
CA THR A 192 15.62 3.83 14.36
C THR A 192 14.71 4.73 15.20
N ASP A 193 15.29 5.60 16.04
CA ASP A 193 14.56 6.48 16.96
C ASP A 193 13.51 7.40 16.30
N THR A 194 13.54 7.55 14.97
CA THR A 194 12.62 8.40 14.20
C THR A 194 11.91 7.68 13.03
N ALA A 195 12.24 6.43 12.74
CA ALA A 195 11.71 5.71 11.56
C ALA A 195 11.23 4.29 11.90
N TYR A 196 10.02 3.98 11.46
CA TYR A 196 9.45 2.64 11.55
C TYR A 196 10.07 1.68 10.52
N ALA A 197 10.06 0.39 10.83
CA ALA A 197 10.44 -0.64 9.88
C ALA A 197 9.40 -0.71 8.75
N ALA A 198 9.81 -0.32 7.54
CA ALA A 198 8.92 -0.33 6.39
C ALA A 198 8.82 -1.74 5.78
N SER A 199 7.60 -2.26 5.71
CA SER A 199 7.28 -3.38 4.81
C SER A 199 7.25 -2.85 3.39
N SER A 200 7.94 -3.50 2.45
CA SER A 200 7.95 -3.10 1.04
C SER A 200 7.68 -4.28 0.12
N TYR A 201 6.81 -4.06 -0.86
CA TYR A 201 6.40 -5.05 -1.85
C TYR A 201 6.75 -4.53 -3.25
N THR A 202 7.51 -5.33 -3.99
CA THR A 202 7.91 -5.04 -5.37
C THR A 202 7.03 -5.81 -6.34
N VAL A 203 6.51 -5.12 -7.36
CA VAL A 203 5.72 -5.68 -8.46
C VAL A 203 6.42 -5.36 -9.78
N CYS A 204 6.62 -6.38 -10.61
CA CYS A 204 7.22 -6.22 -11.93
C CYS A 204 6.14 -6.40 -12.99
N LEU A 205 6.01 -5.43 -13.90
CA LEU A 205 4.91 -5.31 -14.85
C LEU A 205 5.40 -5.63 -16.28
N PRO A 206 5.40 -6.89 -16.72
CA PRO A 206 5.97 -7.30 -18.01
C PRO A 206 5.06 -6.98 -19.22
N ASN A 207 3.79 -6.65 -18.98
CA ASN A 207 2.80 -6.40 -20.03
C ASN A 207 2.91 -4.98 -20.63
N LEU A 208 3.65 -4.09 -19.97
CA LEU A 208 3.80 -2.68 -20.35
C LEU A 208 5.12 -2.47 -21.08
N ALA A 209 5.07 -1.82 -22.24
CA ALA A 209 6.28 -1.36 -22.91
C ALA A 209 6.94 -0.24 -22.07
N PRO A 210 8.24 -0.34 -21.73
CA PRO A 210 8.96 0.73 -21.04
C PRO A 210 8.99 2.03 -21.89
N PRO A 211 9.16 3.20 -21.24
CA PRO A 211 9.21 4.51 -21.90
C PRO A 211 10.47 4.72 -22.75
#